data_AF-A0A3S1E1J8-F1
#
_entry.id   AF-A0A3S1E1J8-F1
#
_cell.length_a   1.000
_cell.length_b   1.000
_cell.length_c   1.000
_cell.angle_alpha   90.00
_cell.angle_beta   90.00
_cell.angle_gamma   90.00
#
_symmetry.space_group_name_H-M   'P 1'
#
loop_
_entity.id
_entity.type
_entity.pdbx_description
1 polymer ?
#
loop_
_entity_poly.entity_id
_entity_poly.type
_entity_poly.pdbx_seq_one_letter_code
_entity_poly.pdbx_strand_id
1 'polypeptide(L)'
;DTPQPLELRVALAEVDRWYLDYLETVSEQGLADLVAFTFTDGDKGCMTRQEMLTHVVLHGGYHRGEIGRMLAAVAVSAPWDTYAVHLHRSEPARRLQG
;
A
#
# COMPACT_ATOMS: atom_id res chain seq x y z
N ASP A 1 -2.06 -7.35 21.83
CA ASP A 1 -1.28 -6.16 22.23
C ASP A 1 -0.89 -5.33 21.02
N THR A 2 -0.77 -4.02 21.19
CA THR A 2 -0.34 -3.09 20.13
C THR A 2 1.19 -3.00 20.12
N PRO A 3 1.87 -3.16 18.96
CA PRO A 3 3.33 -3.15 18.89
C PRO A 3 3.92 -1.78 19.23
N GLN A 4 5.16 -1.76 19.74
CA GLN A 4 5.91 -0.52 19.93
C GLN A 4 6.29 0.08 18.56
N PRO A 5 6.53 1.41 18.46
CA PRO A 5 6.83 2.05 17.18
C PRO A 5 8.02 1.46 16.43
N LEU A 6 9.05 0.97 17.12
CA LEU A 6 10.19 0.33 16.49
C LEU A 6 9.82 -1.04 15.89
N GLU A 7 9.09 -1.86 16.65
CA GLU A 7 8.62 -3.18 16.21
C GLU A 7 7.70 -3.04 15.00
N LEU A 8 6.79 -2.06 15.04
CA LEU A 8 5.89 -1.76 13.92
C LEU A 8 6.67 -1.36 12.66
N ARG A 9 7.73 -0.55 12.78
CA ARG A 9 8.55 -0.15 11.63
C ARG A 9 9.30 -1.34 11.01
N VAL A 10 9.83 -2.23 11.84
CA VAL A 10 10.51 -3.45 11.35
C VAL A 10 9.52 -4.35 10.62
N ALA A 11 8.37 -4.64 11.24
CA ALA A 11 7.34 -5.47 10.63
C ALA A 11 6.81 -4.88 9.31
N LEU A 12 6.63 -3.56 9.24
CA LEU A 12 6.20 -2.90 8.01
C LEU A 12 7.25 -3.04 6.89
N ALA A 13 8.53 -2.86 7.21
CA ALA A 13 9.61 -3.01 6.23
C ALA A 13 9.75 -4.45 5.72
N GLU A 14 9.51 -5.44 6.57
CA GLU A 14 9.49 -6.86 6.19
C GLU A 14 8.32 -7.18 5.24
N VAL A 15 7.13 -6.68 5.54
CA VAL A 15 5.95 -6.84 4.68
C VAL A 15 6.13 -6.12 3.34
N ASP A 16 6.65 -4.88 3.35
CA ASP A 16 6.93 -4.14 2.12
C ASP A 16 7.94 -4.90 1.23
N ARG A 17 8.98 -5.47 1.82
CA ARG A 17 9.95 -6.31 1.09
C ARG A 17 9.28 -7.53 0.48
N TRP A 18 8.43 -8.21 1.24
CA TRP A 18 7.70 -9.37 0.74
C TRP A 18 6.83 -9.04 -0.48
N TYR A 19 6.14 -7.89 -0.49
CA TYR A 19 5.36 -7.47 -1.64
C TYR A 19 6.22 -7.22 -2.88
N LEU A 20 7.39 -6.59 -2.71
CA LEU A 20 8.32 -6.35 -3.81
C LEU A 20 8.86 -7.67 -4.38
N ASP A 21 9.34 -8.57 -3.52
CA ASP A 21 9.88 -9.87 -3.94
C ASP A 21 8.78 -10.72 -4.65
N TYR A 22 7.54 -10.63 -4.18
CA TYR A 22 6.40 -11.28 -4.84
C TYR A 22 6.11 -10.69 -6.23
N LEU A 23 6.08 -9.36 -6.34
CA LEU A 23 5.83 -8.65 -7.60
C LEU A 23 6.93 -8.88 -8.64
N GLU A 24 8.17 -9.12 -8.21
CA GLU A 24 9.29 -9.46 -9.10
C GLU A 24 9.17 -10.88 -9.68
N THR A 25 8.42 -11.78 -9.04
CA THR A 25 8.41 -13.21 -9.37
C THR A 25 7.08 -13.73 -9.90
N VAL A 26 5.97 -13.05 -9.61
CA VAL A 26 4.64 -13.46 -10.08
C VAL A 26 4.47 -13.17 -11.58
N SER A 27 3.90 -14.14 -12.32
CA SER A 27 3.56 -13.94 -13.74
C SER A 27 2.24 -13.19 -13.91
N GLU A 28 2.01 -12.63 -15.11
CA GLU A 28 0.72 -12.00 -15.44
C GLU A 28 -0.47 -12.96 -15.27
N GLN A 29 -0.32 -14.23 -15.68
CA GLN A 29 -1.35 -15.25 -15.46
C GLN A 29 -1.55 -15.50 -13.95
N GLY A 30 -0.46 -15.55 -13.18
CA GLY A 30 -0.52 -15.69 -11.74
C GLY A 30 -1.22 -14.51 -11.06
N LEU A 31 -1.07 -13.29 -11.58
CA LEU A 31 -1.79 -12.10 -11.11
C LEU A 31 -3.30 -12.18 -11.38
N ALA A 32 -3.70 -12.81 -12.50
CA ALA A 32 -5.09 -13.00 -12.90
C ALA A 32 -5.80 -14.16 -12.18
N ASP A 33 -5.07 -15.04 -11.48
CA ASP A 33 -5.67 -16.15 -10.74
C ASP A 33 -6.60 -15.66 -9.61
N LEU A 34 -7.79 -16.27 -9.55
CA LEU A 34 -8.78 -16.03 -8.49
C LEU A 34 -8.38 -16.72 -7.18
N VAL A 35 -8.50 -15.97 -6.09
CA VAL A 35 -8.31 -16.45 -4.73
C VAL A 35 -9.62 -16.27 -3.98
N ALA A 36 -10.24 -17.39 -3.60
CA ALA A 36 -11.40 -17.41 -2.73
C ALA A 36 -10.95 -17.34 -1.26
N PHE A 37 -11.65 -16.54 -0.45
CA PHE A 37 -11.37 -16.36 0.96
C PHE A 37 -12.66 -16.12 1.76
N THR A 38 -12.56 -16.07 3.07
CA THR A 38 -13.66 -15.74 3.98
C THR A 38 -13.26 -14.50 4.77
N PHE A 39 -14.13 -13.49 4.78
CA PHE A 39 -13.94 -12.28 5.57
C PHE A 39 -14.07 -12.58 7.06
N THR A 40 -13.61 -11.64 7.90
CA THR A 40 -13.66 -11.79 9.37
C THR A 40 -15.08 -11.84 9.93
N ASP A 41 -16.07 -11.34 9.19
CA ASP A 41 -17.50 -11.43 9.51
C ASP A 41 -18.16 -12.75 9.05
N GLY A 42 -17.41 -13.60 8.35
CA GLY A 42 -17.87 -14.91 7.86
C GLY A 42 -18.33 -14.92 6.41
N ASP A 43 -18.45 -13.76 5.74
CA ASP A 43 -18.89 -13.67 4.35
C ASP A 43 -17.81 -14.16 3.37
N LYS A 44 -18.24 -14.54 2.16
CA LYS A 44 -17.34 -15.07 1.13
C LYS A 44 -16.80 -13.96 0.24
N GLY A 45 -15.48 -13.96 0.08
CA GLY A 45 -14.77 -13.08 -0.85
C GLY A 45 -14.11 -13.89 -1.97
N CYS A 46 -13.96 -13.26 -3.13
CA CYS A 46 -13.18 -13.78 -4.23
C CYS A 46 -12.57 -12.61 -4.99
N MET A 47 -11.25 -12.63 -5.18
CA MET A 47 -10.51 -11.58 -5.87
C MET A 47 -9.34 -12.21 -6.62
N THR A 48 -8.95 -11.64 -7.75
CA THR A 48 -7.65 -11.93 -8.35
C THR A 48 -6.52 -11.43 -7.45
N ARG A 49 -5.31 -11.98 -7.58
CA ARG A 49 -4.15 -11.45 -6.84
C ARG A 49 -3.86 -9.99 -7.19
N GLN A 50 -4.06 -9.59 -8.45
CA GLN A 50 -3.94 -8.20 -8.86
C GLN A 50 -4.95 -7.29 -8.13
N GLU A 51 -6.21 -7.72 -8.01
CA GLU A 51 -7.23 -6.98 -7.25
C GLU A 51 -6.86 -6.89 -5.76
N MET A 52 -6.32 -7.97 -5.18
CA MET A 52 -5.86 -7.96 -3.78
C MET A 52 -4.71 -6.96 -3.57
N LEU A 53 -3.71 -6.95 -4.43
CA LEU A 53 -2.60 -5.99 -4.38
C LEU A 53 -3.07 -4.54 -4.56
N THR A 54 -4.00 -4.32 -5.49
CA THR A 54 -4.63 -3.02 -5.70
C THR A 54 -5.38 -2.57 -4.46
N HIS A 55 -6.13 -3.46 -3.83
CA HIS A 55 -6.83 -3.20 -2.58
C HIS A 55 -5.86 -2.77 -1.46
N VAL A 56 -4.72 -3.46 -1.30
CA VAL A 56 -3.70 -3.08 -0.31
C VAL A 56 -3.18 -1.66 -0.53
N VAL A 57 -2.89 -1.27 -1.77
CA VAL A 57 -2.42 0.08 -2.11
C VAL A 57 -3.48 1.13 -1.78
N LEU A 58 -4.73 0.90 -2.19
CA LEU A 58 -5.84 1.82 -1.96
C LEU A 58 -6.16 1.97 -0.46
N HIS A 59 -6.20 0.85 0.26
CA HIS A 59 -6.45 0.82 1.70
C HIS A 59 -5.34 1.55 2.48
N GLY A 60 -4.09 1.33 2.11
CA GLY A 60 -2.96 2.07 2.70
C GLY A 60 -3.03 3.58 2.42
N GLY A 61 -3.45 3.97 1.22
CA GLY A 61 -3.69 5.38 0.87
C GLY A 61 -4.80 6.03 1.72
N TYR A 62 -5.90 5.32 1.93
CA TYR A 62 -7.02 5.76 2.78
C TYR A 62 -6.54 6.09 4.21
N HIS A 63 -5.88 5.14 4.88
CA HIS A 63 -5.42 5.34 6.26
C HIS A 63 -4.31 6.40 6.37
N ARG A 64 -3.42 6.52 5.37
CA ARG A 64 -2.45 7.63 5.34
C ARG A 64 -3.14 8.99 5.25
N GLY A 65 -4.25 9.09 4.52
CA GLY A 65 -5.09 10.29 4.51
C GLY A 65 -5.66 10.62 5.89
N GLU A 66 -6.15 9.62 6.63
CA GLU A 66 -6.63 9.81 8.01
C GLU A 66 -5.51 10.28 8.94
N ILE A 67 -4.32 9.69 8.82
CA ILE A 67 -3.12 10.11 9.59
C ILE A 67 -2.73 11.55 9.22
N GLY A 68 -2.76 11.91 7.93
CA GLY A 68 -2.50 13.28 7.48
C GLY A 68 -3.43 14.30 8.16
N ARG A 69 -4.72 13.95 8.31
CA ARG A 69 -5.69 14.77 9.06
C ARG A 69 -5.33 14.88 10.55
N MET A 70 -4.86 13.79 11.17
CA MET A 70 -4.42 13.79 12.57
C MET A 70 -3.17 14.65 12.78
N LEU A 71 -2.17 14.56 11.89
CA LEU A 71 -0.95 15.38 11.92
C LEU A 71 -1.30 16.87 11.82
N ALA A 72 -2.19 17.23 10.90
CA ALA A 72 -2.65 18.61 10.75
C ALA A 72 -3.32 19.15 12.03
N ALA A 73 -4.08 18.31 12.74
CA ALA A 73 -4.75 18.69 14.00
C ALA A 73 -3.76 19.03 15.14
N VAL A 74 -2.51 18.54 15.06
CA VAL A 74 -1.43 18.84 16.01
C VAL A 74 -0.37 19.79 15.42
N ALA A 75 -0.72 20.52 14.36
CA ALA A 75 0.14 21.47 13.65
C ALA A 75 1.45 20.85 13.09
N VAL A 76 1.44 19.55 12.80
CA VAL A 76 2.52 18.86 12.10
C VAL A 76 2.17 18.78 10.62
N SER A 77 3.11 19.21 9.76
CA SER A 77 2.93 19.11 8.31
C SER A 77 2.91 17.64 7.88
N ALA A 78 1.89 17.27 7.09
CA ALA A 78 1.83 15.93 6.52
C ALA A 78 2.93 15.74 5.46
N PRO A 79 3.51 14.53 5.34
CA PRO A 79 4.50 14.24 4.32
C PRO A 79 3.91 14.33 2.91
N TRP A 80 4.73 14.69 1.93
CA TRP A 80 4.39 14.59 0.51
C TRP A 80 4.59 13.14 0.04
N ASP A 81 3.55 12.32 0.20
CA ASP A 81 3.58 10.86 0.01
C ASP A 81 2.55 10.34 -1.02
N THR A 82 1.96 11.24 -1.81
CA THR A 82 0.97 10.87 -2.83
C THR A 82 1.60 10.16 -4.04
N TYR A 83 0.78 9.44 -4.81
CA TYR A 83 1.23 8.78 -6.05
C TYR A 83 1.90 9.75 -7.04
N ALA A 84 1.36 10.97 -7.18
CA ALA A 84 1.97 12.00 -8.01
C ALA A 84 3.38 12.36 -7.51
N VAL A 85 3.59 12.46 -6.19
CA VAL A 85 4.92 12.72 -5.64
C VAL A 85 5.86 11.54 -5.88
N HIS A 86 5.39 10.31 -5.70
CA HIS A 86 6.15 9.10 -6.02
C HIS A 86 6.61 9.08 -7.48
N LEU A 87 5.68 9.23 -8.44
CA LEU A 87 6.00 9.20 -9.87
C LEU A 87 7.05 10.24 -10.27
N HIS A 88 6.97 11.46 -9.76
CA HIS A 88 7.95 12.49 -10.12
C HIS A 88 9.28 12.35 -9.37
N ARG A 89 9.35 11.52 -8.32
CA ARG A 89 10.61 11.13 -7.67
C ARG A 89 11.26 9.95 -8.41
N SER A 90 10.49 8.94 -8.80
CA SER A 90 10.99 7.76 -9.52
C SER A 90 11.26 8.05 -11.00
N GLU A 91 10.48 8.95 -11.61
CA GLU A 91 10.59 9.32 -13.02
C GLU A 91 10.67 10.85 -13.20
N PRO A 92 11.80 11.50 -12.80
CA PRO A 92 11.91 12.97 -12.81
C PRO A 92 11.71 13.62 -14.19
N ALA A 93 12.02 12.89 -15.27
CA ALA A 93 11.88 13.37 -16.64
C ALA A 93 10.44 13.74 -17.03
N ARG A 94 9.42 13.18 -16.34
CA ARG A 94 8.00 13.53 -16.57
C ARG A 94 7.72 15.01 -16.36
N ARG A 95 8.52 15.71 -15.55
CA ARG A 95 8.38 17.16 -15.31
C ARG A 95 8.68 18.02 -16.55
N LEU A 96 9.34 17.47 -17.56
CA LEU A 96 9.73 18.17 -18.78
C LEU A 96 8.66 18.10 -19.88
N GLN A 97 7.54 17.41 -19.64
CA GLN A 97 6.50 17.16 -20.65
C GLN A 97 5.28 18.10 -20.54
N GLY A 98 5.27 19.01 -19.56
CA GLY A 98 4.18 19.95 -19.30
C GLY A 98 4.49 21.39 -19.70
#